data_AF-A0A937EQY1-F1
#
_entry.id   AF-A0A937EQY1-F1
#
_cell.length_a   1.000
_cell.length_b   1.000
_cell.length_c   1.000
_cell.angle_alpha   90.00
_cell.angle_beta   90.00
_cell.angle_gamma   90.00
#
_symmetry.space_group_name_H-M   'P 1'
#
loop_
_entity.id
_entity.type
_entity.pdbx_description
1 polymer ?
#
loop_
_entity_poly.entity_id
_entity_poly.type
_entity_poly.pdbx_seq_one_letter_code
_entity_poly.pdbx_strand_id
1 'polypeptide(L)' 'MEEPGFSVLLVEAGDRKTNAVRVIRTVTGLSPFESKLLLDRSPAAVTEPVWFEAAQDAAGVLEGAGVNASASGSWSPSW' A
#
# COMPACT_ATOMS: atom_id res chain seq x y z
N MET A 1 9.94 8.75 19.53
CA MET A 1 8.69 8.16 19.02
C MET A 1 8.49 8.88 17.71
N GLU A 2 8.66 8.18 16.58
CA GLU A 2 8.35 8.76 15.26
C GLU A 2 6.88 9.20 15.23
N GLU A 3 6.46 9.98 14.25
CA GLU A 3 5.04 10.28 14.07
C GLU A 3 4.48 9.38 12.96
N PRO A 4 3.18 9.01 13.00
CA PRO A 4 2.56 8.31 11.88
C PRO A 4 2.58 9.24 10.65
N GLY A 5 3.48 8.95 9.72
CA GLY A 5 3.73 9.76 8.54
C GLY A 5 4.02 8.94 7.28
N PHE A 6 3.89 7.62 7.35
CA PHE A 6 4.20 6.69 6.26
C PHE A 6 2.93 6.05 5.71
N SER A 7 2.72 6.13 4.42
CA SER A 7 1.66 5.42 3.72
C SER A 7 2.27 4.34 2.83
N VAL A 8 1.55 3.25 2.61
CA VAL A 8 1.96 2.26 1.62
C VAL A 8 1.50 2.72 0.24
N LEU A 9 2.46 2.97 -0.64
CA LEU A 9 2.22 3.30 -2.04
C LEU A 9 2.29 2.03 -2.88
N LEU A 10 1.18 1.68 -3.53
CA LEU A 10 1.17 0.72 -4.61
C LEU A 10 1.80 1.39 -5.83
N VAL A 11 2.96 0.90 -6.27
CA VAL A 11 3.69 1.44 -7.41
C VAL A 11 3.19 0.79 -8.70
N GLU A 12 2.99 -0.53 -8.69
CA GLU A 12 2.54 -1.30 -9.84
C GLU A 12 1.71 -2.53 -9.45
N ALA A 13 0.75 -2.89 -10.29
CA ALA A 13 -0.18 -4.00 -10.04
C ALA A 13 0.43 -5.41 -10.21
N GLY A 14 1.55 -5.53 -10.93
CA GLY A 14 2.16 -6.81 -11.28
C GLY A 14 1.24 -7.80 -11.99
N ASP A 15 1.66 -9.07 -12.03
CA ASP A 15 1.01 -10.11 -12.84
C ASP A 15 -0.11 -10.85 -12.10
N ARG A 16 -0.10 -10.81 -10.76
CA ARG A 16 -1.01 -11.58 -9.89
C ARG A 16 -2.26 -10.79 -9.48
N LYS A 17 -2.89 -10.10 -10.43
CA LYS A 17 -3.97 -9.12 -10.18
C LYS A 17 -5.12 -9.64 -9.31
N THR A 18 -5.61 -10.86 -9.53
CA THR A 18 -6.70 -11.42 -8.71
C THR A 18 -6.29 -11.61 -7.25
N ASN A 19 -5.04 -12.02 -7.00
CA ASN A 19 -4.51 -12.17 -5.66
C ASN A 19 -4.27 -10.80 -5.01
N ALA A 20 -3.71 -9.86 -5.77
CA ALA A 20 -3.52 -8.47 -5.35
C ALA A 20 -4.82 -7.82 -4.87
N VAL A 21 -5.91 -7.93 -5.64
CA VAL A 21 -7.23 -7.40 -5.27
C VAL A 21 -7.73 -7.99 -3.94
N ARG A 22 -7.49 -9.29 -3.69
CA ARG A 22 -7.88 -9.93 -2.42
C ARG A 22 -7.09 -9.37 -1.25
N VAL A 23 -5.78 -9.19 -1.41
CA VAL A 23 -4.90 -8.66 -0.35
C VAL A 23 -5.18 -7.18 -0.09
N ILE A 24 -5.33 -6.35 -1.13
CA ILE A 24 -5.73 -4.95 -1.00
C ILE A 24 -7.04 -4.83 -0.22
N ARG A 25 -8.04 -5.67 -0.53
CA ARG A 25 -9.29 -5.70 0.23
C ARG A 25 -9.07 -6.05 1.71
N THR A 26 -8.18 -6.99 2.03
CA THR A 26 -7.89 -7.35 3.42
C THR A 26 -7.16 -6.23 4.17
N VAL A 27 -6.25 -5.53 3.50
CA VAL A 27 -5.47 -4.42 4.09
C VAL A 27 -6.32 -3.16 4.27
N THR A 28 -7.19 -2.84 3.31
CA THR A 28 -7.91 -1.56 3.25
C THR A 28 -9.39 -1.65 3.65
N GLY A 29 -9.98 -2.85 3.62
CA GLY A 29 -11.42 -3.05 3.80
C GLY A 29 -12.29 -2.64 2.60
N LEU A 30 -11.69 -2.18 1.49
CA LEU A 30 -12.41 -1.77 0.29
C LEU A 30 -13.19 -2.92 -0.36
N SER A 31 -14.24 -2.59 -1.10
CA SER A 31 -14.95 -3.58 -1.90
C SER A 31 -14.03 -4.19 -2.99
N PRO A 32 -14.34 -5.37 -3.55
CA PRO A 32 -13.55 -5.96 -4.63
C PRO A 32 -13.40 -5.05 -5.85
N PHE A 33 -14.44 -4.26 -6.15
CA PHE A 33 -14.43 -3.29 -7.24
C PHE A 33 -13.49 -2.12 -6.95
N GLU A 34 -13.59 -1.53 -5.76
CA GLU A 34 -12.70 -0.43 -5.34
C GLU A 34 -11.25 -0.89 -5.22
N SER A 35 -11.02 -2.09 -4.71
CA SER A 35 -9.67 -2.69 -4.62
C SER A 35 -9.06 -2.90 -6.00
N LYS A 36 -9.86 -3.35 -6.98
CA LYS A 36 -9.43 -3.44 -8.38
C LYS A 36 -9.15 -2.07 -8.97
N LEU A 37 -10.01 -1.09 -8.70
CA LEU A 37 -9.84 0.27 -9.20
C LEU A 37 -8.56 0.91 -8.64
N LEU A 38 -8.26 0.70 -7.35
CA LEU A 38 -7.02 1.13 -6.72
C LEU A 38 -5.81 0.46 -7.39
N LEU A 39 -5.88 -0.87 -7.57
CA LEU A 39 -4.84 -1.65 -8.24
C LEU A 39 -4.55 -1.13 -9.66
N ASP A 40 -5.59 -0.89 -10.46
CA ASP A 40 -5.47 -0.43 -11.84
C ASP A 40 -5.09 1.07 -11.95
N ARG A 41 -5.18 1.85 -10.87
CA ARG A 41 -4.78 3.27 -10.78
C ARG A 41 -3.36 3.50 -10.27
N SER A 42 -2.57 2.43 -10.15
CA SER A 42 -1.15 2.52 -9.80
C SER A 42 -0.43 3.62 -10.63
N PRO A 43 0.38 4.50 -10.01
CA PRO A 43 0.72 4.54 -8.60
C PRO A 43 -0.38 5.14 -7.70
N ALA A 44 -0.71 4.47 -6.58
CA ALA A 44 -1.78 4.89 -5.66
C ALA A 44 -1.49 4.52 -4.19
N ALA A 45 -1.90 5.36 -3.25
CA ALA A 45 -1.79 5.05 -1.81
C ALA A 45 -2.82 3.98 -1.42
N VAL A 46 -2.36 2.94 -0.73
CA VAL A 46 -3.17 1.82 -0.24
C VAL A 46 -3.65 2.07 1.17
N THR A 47 -2.82 2.67 2.02
CA THR A 47 -3.13 2.93 3.42
C THR A 47 -3.08 4.42 3.74
N GLU A 48 -3.88 4.82 4.72
CA GLU A 48 -3.67 6.08 5.43
C GLU A 48 -2.27 6.11 6.09
N PRO A 49 -1.77 7.28 6.52
CA PRO A 49 -0.51 7.38 7.24
C PRO A 49 -0.52 6.50 8.49
N VAL A 50 0.43 5.58 8.54
CA VAL A 50 0.70 4.67 9.65
C VAL A 50 2.16 4.82 10.09
N TRP A 51 2.50 4.07 11.14
CA TRP A 51 3.87 3.95 11.63
C TRP A 51 4.77 3.25 10.61
N PHE A 52 6.06 3.56 10.64
CA PHE A 52 7.03 3.00 9.70
C PHE A 52 7.05 1.46 9.71
N GLU A 53 6.97 0.82 10.88
CA GLU A 53 6.91 -0.64 10.96
C GLU A 53 5.64 -1.19 10.31
N ALA A 54 4.48 -0.59 10.61
CA ALA A 54 3.21 -1.01 10.02
C ALA A 54 3.17 -0.80 8.49
N ALA A 55 3.77 0.28 7.99
CA ALA A 55 3.89 0.55 6.56
C ALA A 55 4.78 -0.50 5.88
N GLN A 56 5.91 -0.87 6.49
CA GLN A 56 6.79 -1.91 5.96
C GLN A 56 6.12 -3.28 5.95
N ASP A 57 5.44 -3.65 7.04
CA ASP A 57 4.73 -4.93 7.13
C ASP A 57 3.63 -5.03 6.07
N ALA A 58 2.83 -3.96 5.91
CA ALA A 58 1.78 -3.90 4.89
C ALA A 58 2.35 -3.90 3.47
N ALA A 59 3.46 -3.20 3.21
CA ALA A 59 4.16 -3.26 1.93
C ALA A 59 4.65 -4.67 1.62
N GLY A 60 5.27 -5.38 2.59
CA GLY A 60 5.73 -6.75 2.42
C GLY A 60 4.60 -7.75 2.15
N VAL A 61 3.44 -7.59 2.80
CA VAL A 61 2.24 -8.39 2.53
C VAL A 61 1.74 -8.18 1.10
N LEU A 62 1.75 -6.94 0.61
CA LEU A 62 1.37 -6.60 -0.76
C LEU A 62 2.38 -7.14 -1.78
N GLU A 63 3.69 -7.02 -1.52
CA GLU A 63 4.73 -7.60 -2.37
C GLU A 63 4.61 -9.13 -2.48
N GLY A 64 4.33 -9.81 -1.36
CA GLY A 64 4.04 -11.24 -1.34
C GLY A 64 2.82 -11.61 -2.22
N ALA A 65 1.87 -10.69 -2.37
CA ALA A 65 0.71 -10.84 -3.24
C ALA A 65 1.04 -10.72 -4.74
N GLY A 66 2.21 -10.18 -5.08
CA GLY A 66 2.70 -9.99 -6.44
C GLY A 66 2.45 -8.60 -7.02
N VAL A 67 2.25 -7.59 -6.17
CA VAL A 67 2.28 -6.18 -6.56
C VAL A 67 3.61 -5.55 -6.18
N ASN A 68 3.96 -4.41 -6.77
CA ASN A 68 5.05 -3.58 -6.27
C ASN A 68 4.47 -2.55 -5.29
N ALA A 69 4.90 -2.58 -4.03
CA ALA A 69 4.44 -1.66 -3.00
C ALA A 69 5.60 -1.15 -2.16
N SER A 70 5.58 0.13 -1.78
CA SER A 70 6.67 0.76 -1.02
C SER A 70 6.14 1.69 0.06
N ALA A 71 6.82 1.79 1.20
CA ALA A 71 6.49 2.77 2.23
C ALA A 71 6.95 4.16 1.78
N SER A 72 5.99 5.05 1.55
CA SER A 72 6.22 6.46 1.21
C SER A 72 5.90 7.31 2.45
N GLY A 73 6.87 8.09 2.95
CA GLY A 73 6.64 9.01 4.06
C GLY A 73 7.02 10.45 3.73
N SER A 74 6.28 11.42 4.26
CA SER A 74 6.66 12.84 4.18
C SER A 74 7.71 13.15 5.26
N TRP A 75 8.86 12.48 5.23
CA TRP A 75 9.98 12.93 6.05
C TRP A 75 10.65 14.10 5.34
N SER A 76 10.13 15.30 5.59
CA SER A 76 10.82 16.55 5.28
C SER A 76 11.58 16.97 6.53
N PRO A 77 12.92 16.87 6.56
CA PRO A 77 13.68 17.52 7.62
C PRO A 77 13.50 19.03 7.43
N SER A 78 12.66 19.64 8.26
CA SER A 78 12.62 21.10 8.40
C SER A 78 13.88 21.51 9.17
N TRP A 79 14.92 21.89 8.43
CA TRP A 79 16.03 22.68 8.94
C TRP A 79 15.71 24.16 8.85
#